data_AF-A0AA36JCF0-F1
#
_entry.id   AF-A0AA36JCF0-F1
#
_cell.length_a   1.000
_cell.length_b   1.000
_cell.length_c   1.000
_cell.angle_alpha   90.00
_cell.angle_beta   90.00
_cell.angle_gamma   90.00
#
_symmetry.space_group_name_H-M   'P 1'
#
loop_
_entity.id
_entity.type
_entity.pdbx_description
1 polymer ?
#
loop_
_entity_poly.entity_id
_entity_poly.type
_entity_poly.pdbx_seq_one_letter_code
_entity_poly.pdbx_strand_id
1 'polypeptide(L)'
;MSVGSMALYYRKAGRRLSNLAATMLLAGKRACMILYPHRRLAVVLAGCCAFTLIGTMCAYGGERFEIHLAHSKTIYFVVEAGWGSSIIRGEMVAETMKIYCKNNSLPWHVEILTLNGRDQWSVLPSLPHRPKPDACIMVKQPRLYWDTVLDWCRTHGAVRFVDVLDQIPLLERVTLGRNMDYDFDGYIMQSLDLMTQVNAYSPEILTLTLYNHHTNSGFVSDESMLEEVDTVGLYSPGLHFPPESILKRLAAAVCSSEAKLFLVFGHQNDTHASFTCNQTTQRRLQVNNTPSLDKYLAEQVQYHDSSNLLSSVNLGLLWPPDYSVTTLQRPPTRLLHWMSHGLPVAFFPYKAYLEVARDGGYFLDDGTLPSASSPQELQRLLHKLCAKTEEGRHLRRRLRSKGLEIASNHTLEKQTERLVHYMQHIFRSVARGDTPKRVGIMTRFLRRLIAGLRR
;
A
#
# COMPACT_ATOMS: atom_id res chain seq x y z
N MET A 1 4.97 24.77 -39.50
CA MET A 1 6.26 24.05 -39.51
C MET A 1 5.98 22.56 -39.66
N SER A 2 6.66 21.85 -40.55
CA SER A 2 6.44 20.40 -40.71
C SER A 2 7.11 19.63 -39.55
N VAL A 3 6.60 18.44 -39.24
CA VAL A 3 7.16 17.54 -38.20
C VAL A 3 8.66 17.28 -38.43
N GLY A 4 9.09 17.22 -39.70
CA GLY A 4 10.50 17.09 -40.07
C GLY A 4 11.36 18.30 -39.71
N SER A 5 10.83 19.53 -39.86
CA SER A 5 11.55 20.77 -39.47
C SER A 5 11.75 20.85 -37.96
N MET A 6 10.77 20.35 -37.20
CA MET A 6 10.78 20.37 -35.73
C MET A 6 11.79 19.35 -35.18
N ALA A 7 11.83 18.13 -35.72
CA ALA A 7 12.83 17.12 -35.36
C ALA A 7 14.27 17.57 -35.67
N LEU A 8 14.49 18.26 -36.79
CA LEU A 8 15.81 18.79 -37.15
C LEU A 8 16.25 19.92 -36.21
N TYR A 9 15.31 20.78 -35.79
CA TYR A 9 15.54 21.84 -34.82
C TYR A 9 15.97 21.28 -33.46
N TYR A 10 15.23 20.29 -32.94
CA TYR A 10 15.59 19.64 -31.67
C TYR A 10 16.92 18.88 -31.75
N ARG A 11 17.24 18.25 -32.88
CA ARG A 11 18.53 17.57 -33.07
C ARG A 11 19.71 18.57 -33.10
N LYS A 12 19.53 19.75 -33.69
CA LYS A 12 20.52 20.84 -33.66
C LYS A 12 20.66 21.44 -32.25
N ALA A 13 19.55 21.65 -31.55
CA ALA A 13 19.55 22.14 -30.18
C ALA A 13 20.25 21.16 -29.21
N GLY A 14 19.97 19.85 -29.34
CA GLY A 14 20.63 18.80 -28.56
C GLY A 14 22.15 18.73 -28.79
N ARG A 15 22.62 18.85 -30.03
CA ARG A 15 24.08 18.93 -30.32
C ARG A 15 24.72 20.18 -29.73
N ARG A 16 24.05 21.34 -29.79
CA ARG A 16 24.56 22.59 -29.20
C ARG A 16 24.66 22.49 -27.68
N LEU A 17 23.65 21.90 -27.02
CA LEU A 17 23.66 21.68 -25.58
C LEU A 17 24.73 20.66 -25.15
N SER A 18 24.91 19.59 -25.91
CA SER A 18 25.97 18.60 -25.65
C SER A 18 27.38 19.21 -25.79
N ASN A 19 27.60 20.05 -26.81
CA ASN A 19 28.87 20.76 -27.00
C ASN A 19 29.10 21.81 -25.90
N LEU A 20 28.06 22.51 -25.46
CA LEU A 20 28.14 23.47 -24.36
C LEU A 20 28.48 22.77 -23.05
N ALA A 21 27.82 21.66 -22.73
CA ALA A 21 28.10 20.85 -21.55
C ALA A 21 29.54 20.31 -21.56
N ALA A 22 30.03 19.81 -22.70
CA ALA A 22 31.42 19.36 -22.85
C ALA A 22 32.42 20.51 -22.65
N THR A 23 32.11 21.70 -23.17
CA THR A 23 32.96 22.90 -23.02
C THR A 23 32.99 23.37 -21.57
N MET A 24 31.85 23.38 -20.88
CA MET A 24 31.77 23.74 -19.46
C MET A 24 32.47 22.72 -18.56
N LEU A 25 32.39 21.43 -18.87
CA LEU A 25 33.15 20.37 -18.17
C LEU A 25 34.66 20.55 -18.34
N LEU A 26 35.12 20.89 -19.55
CA LEU A 26 36.53 21.16 -19.82
C LEU A 26 37.01 22.44 -19.12
N ALA A 27 36.19 23.49 -19.10
CA ALA A 27 36.48 24.73 -18.39
C ALA A 27 36.54 24.53 -16.86
N GLY A 28 35.57 23.80 -16.29
CA GLY A 28 35.54 23.45 -14.87
C GLY A 28 36.73 22.58 -14.46
N LYS A 29 37.11 21.60 -15.30
CA LYS A 29 38.30 20.76 -15.09
C LYS A 29 39.58 21.59 -15.08
N ARG A 30 39.72 22.57 -15.99
CA ARG A 30 40.87 23.48 -16.02
C ARG A 30 40.91 24.41 -14.80
N ALA A 31 39.78 25.00 -14.41
CA ALA A 31 39.70 25.88 -13.24
C ALA A 31 40.02 25.13 -11.92
N CYS A 32 39.53 23.90 -11.75
CA CYS A 32 39.84 23.06 -10.59
C CYS A 32 41.32 22.66 -10.52
N MET A 33 41.98 22.37 -11.65
CA MET A 33 43.41 22.03 -11.66
C MET A 33 44.31 23.23 -11.33
N ILE A 34 43.84 24.46 -11.57
CA ILE A 34 44.57 25.69 -11.23
C ILE A 34 44.44 26.00 -9.73
N LEU A 35 43.28 25.73 -9.12
CA LEU A 35 42.98 26.15 -7.75
C LEU A 35 43.35 25.12 -6.67
N TYR A 36 43.48 23.83 -7.01
CA TYR A 36 43.75 22.78 -6.02
C TYR A 36 44.74 21.71 -6.57
N PRO A 37 46.04 21.74 -6.19
CA PRO A 37 47.03 20.77 -6.66
C PRO A 37 46.84 19.35 -6.08
N HIS A 38 45.98 19.18 -5.06
CA HIS A 38 45.65 17.88 -4.50
C HIS A 38 44.60 17.14 -5.34
N ARG A 39 45.08 16.19 -6.17
CA ARG A 39 44.27 15.37 -7.09
C ARG A 39 43.01 14.73 -6.49
N ARG A 40 43.01 14.37 -5.20
CA ARG A 40 41.85 13.72 -4.57
C ARG A 40 40.71 14.69 -4.25
N LEU A 41 41.02 15.93 -3.85
CA LEU A 41 40.00 16.93 -3.53
C LEU A 41 39.35 17.51 -4.80
N ALA A 42 40.14 17.66 -5.87
CA ALA A 42 39.66 18.12 -7.17
C ALA A 42 38.64 17.17 -7.82
N VAL A 43 38.78 15.84 -7.63
CA VAL A 43 37.82 14.86 -8.16
C VAL A 43 36.47 14.92 -7.43
N VAL A 44 36.49 15.10 -6.11
CA VAL A 44 35.27 15.24 -5.30
C VAL A 44 34.53 16.54 -5.64
N LEU A 45 35.25 17.66 -5.72
CA LEU A 45 34.67 18.96 -6.06
C LEU A 45 34.17 19.02 -7.52
N ALA A 46 34.90 18.43 -8.48
CA ALA A 46 34.42 18.31 -9.85
C ALA A 46 33.16 17.44 -9.96
N GLY A 47 33.06 16.39 -9.14
CA GLY A 47 31.83 15.62 -8.96
C GLY A 47 30.70 16.50 -8.47
N CYS A 48 30.87 17.19 -7.34
CA CYS A 48 29.85 18.06 -6.76
C CYS A 48 29.38 19.15 -7.72
N CYS A 49 30.29 19.86 -8.40
CA CYS A 49 29.91 20.90 -9.36
C CYS A 49 29.19 20.34 -10.59
N ALA A 50 29.58 19.18 -11.11
CA ALA A 50 28.85 18.52 -12.19
C ALA A 50 27.43 18.12 -11.76
N PHE A 51 27.25 17.66 -10.52
CA PHE A 51 25.94 17.35 -9.96
C PHE A 51 25.07 18.59 -9.76
N THR A 52 25.62 19.70 -9.27
CA THR A 52 24.88 20.97 -9.15
C THR A 52 24.46 21.48 -10.52
N LEU A 53 25.32 21.39 -11.54
CA LEU A 53 25.03 21.83 -12.91
C LEU A 53 23.97 20.95 -13.59
N ILE A 54 24.05 19.62 -13.43
CA ILE A 54 23.03 18.68 -13.92
C ILE A 54 21.71 18.93 -13.19
N GLY A 55 21.74 19.16 -11.88
CA GLY A 55 20.56 19.51 -11.08
C GLY A 55 19.91 20.81 -11.54
N THR A 56 20.69 21.86 -11.79
CA THR A 56 20.16 23.16 -12.29
C THR A 56 19.71 23.09 -13.74
N MET A 57 20.37 22.33 -14.61
CA MET A 57 19.89 22.12 -15.99
C MET A 57 18.62 21.27 -16.06
N CYS A 58 18.46 20.29 -15.16
CA CYS A 58 17.20 19.56 -15.00
C CYS A 58 16.10 20.42 -14.38
N ALA A 59 16.42 21.32 -13.46
CA ALA A 59 15.47 22.25 -12.87
C ALA A 59 15.00 23.33 -13.87
N TYR A 60 15.93 23.98 -14.58
CA TYR A 60 15.61 25.00 -15.59
C TYR A 60 15.03 24.43 -16.90
N GLY A 61 15.28 23.15 -17.20
CA GLY A 61 14.63 22.44 -18.30
C GLY A 61 13.27 21.84 -17.94
N GLY A 62 12.94 21.75 -16.65
CA GLY A 62 11.72 21.11 -16.15
C GLY A 62 10.44 21.93 -16.35
N GLU A 63 10.52 23.25 -16.20
CA GLU A 63 9.36 24.15 -16.31
C GLU A 63 8.85 24.34 -17.74
N ARG A 64 9.59 23.89 -18.76
CA ARG A 64 9.15 23.97 -20.19
C ARG A 64 8.92 22.62 -20.87
N PHE A 65 9.00 21.52 -20.13
CA PHE A 65 8.66 20.17 -20.61
C PHE A 65 7.32 19.66 -20.06
N GLU A 66 6.40 20.56 -19.68
CA GLU A 66 4.97 20.24 -19.46
C GLU A 66 4.17 20.09 -20.76
N ILE A 67 4.84 20.03 -21.91
CA ILE A 67 4.20 19.86 -23.21
C ILE A 67 4.30 18.38 -23.60
N HIS A 68 3.14 17.70 -23.63
CA HIS A 68 2.86 16.35 -24.14
C HIS A 68 2.58 15.21 -23.15
N LEU A 69 1.76 15.45 -22.13
CA LEU A 69 0.82 14.41 -21.64
C LEU A 69 -0.65 14.75 -21.96
N ALA A 70 -0.90 15.61 -22.94
CA ALA A 70 -2.25 15.95 -23.41
C ALA A 70 -2.99 14.78 -24.10
N HIS A 71 -2.35 13.61 -24.22
CA HIS A 71 -3.03 12.43 -24.72
C HIS A 71 -3.93 11.86 -23.63
N SER A 72 -5.20 11.67 -23.98
CA SER A 72 -6.15 10.98 -23.13
C SER A 72 -5.59 9.60 -22.73
N LYS A 73 -5.80 9.19 -21.48
CA LYS A 73 -5.38 7.88 -20.98
C LYS A 73 -6.57 7.03 -20.63
N THR A 74 -6.57 5.76 -21.03
CA THR A 74 -7.60 4.80 -20.63
C THR A 74 -7.03 3.79 -19.64
N ILE A 75 -7.61 3.70 -18.44
CA ILE A 75 -7.17 2.81 -17.38
C ILE A 75 -8.31 1.88 -17.00
N TYR A 76 -8.06 0.58 -17.07
CA TYR A 76 -9.02 -0.45 -16.71
C TYR A 76 -8.66 -1.09 -15.37
N PHE A 77 -9.60 -1.08 -14.43
CA PHE A 77 -9.55 -1.91 -13.23
C PHE A 77 -10.32 -3.19 -13.50
N VAL A 78 -9.61 -4.31 -13.60
CA VAL A 78 -10.22 -5.62 -13.81
C VAL A 78 -10.38 -6.28 -12.47
N VAL A 79 -11.63 -6.48 -12.04
CA VAL A 79 -11.97 -6.89 -10.68
C VAL A 79 -12.74 -8.20 -10.70
N GLU A 80 -12.37 -9.15 -9.85
CA GLU A 80 -13.14 -10.38 -9.66
C GLU A 80 -14.34 -10.09 -8.75
N ALA A 81 -15.55 -10.33 -9.25
CA ALA A 81 -16.74 -10.02 -8.48
C ALA A 81 -16.89 -10.92 -7.25
N GLY A 82 -17.58 -10.41 -6.24
CA GLY A 82 -17.91 -11.19 -5.06
C GLY A 82 -16.79 -11.28 -4.01
N TRP A 83 -15.70 -10.53 -4.20
CA TRP A 83 -14.69 -10.37 -3.17
C TRP A 83 -14.69 -8.93 -2.67
N GLY A 84 -14.77 -8.74 -1.36
CA GLY A 84 -14.77 -7.43 -0.72
C GLY A 84 -13.49 -6.65 -0.98
N SER A 85 -12.38 -7.37 -1.17
CA SER A 85 -11.11 -6.81 -1.63
C SER A 85 -11.17 -6.25 -3.05
N SER A 86 -11.96 -6.85 -3.95
CA SER A 86 -12.20 -6.33 -5.29
C SER A 86 -12.98 -5.03 -5.27
N ILE A 87 -13.95 -4.90 -4.36
CA ILE A 87 -14.67 -3.65 -4.16
C ILE A 87 -13.75 -2.59 -3.59
N ILE A 88 -13.11 -2.87 -2.44
CA ILE A 88 -12.29 -1.90 -1.74
C ILE A 88 -11.11 -1.45 -2.61
N ARG A 89 -10.39 -2.36 -3.26
CA ARG A 89 -9.14 -2.04 -3.96
C ARG A 89 -9.28 -1.86 -5.46
N GLY A 90 -10.37 -2.35 -6.03
CA GLY A 90 -10.67 -2.23 -7.44
C GLY A 90 -11.69 -1.12 -7.66
N GLU A 91 -12.92 -1.36 -7.25
CA GLU A 91 -14.03 -0.44 -7.52
C GLU A 91 -13.86 0.92 -6.84
N MET A 92 -13.63 0.95 -5.52
CA MET A 92 -13.50 2.20 -4.78
C MET A 92 -12.27 3.00 -5.22
N VAL A 93 -11.13 2.35 -5.45
CA VAL A 93 -9.92 3.01 -5.99
C VAL A 93 -10.18 3.58 -7.38
N ALA A 94 -10.84 2.83 -8.27
CA ALA A 94 -11.18 3.31 -9.60
C ALA A 94 -12.13 4.52 -9.55
N GLU A 95 -13.17 4.49 -8.72
CA GLU A 95 -14.09 5.61 -8.55
C GLU A 95 -13.40 6.84 -7.97
N THR A 96 -12.60 6.69 -6.91
CA THR A 96 -11.80 7.79 -6.37
C THR A 96 -10.81 8.32 -7.41
N MET A 97 -10.28 7.46 -8.28
CA MET A 97 -9.37 7.86 -9.35
C MET A 97 -10.08 8.69 -10.42
N LYS A 98 -11.32 8.34 -10.78
CA LYS A 98 -12.17 9.14 -11.69
C LYS A 98 -12.37 10.55 -11.12
N ILE A 99 -12.73 10.64 -9.83
CA ILE A 99 -12.94 11.91 -9.13
C ILE A 99 -11.64 12.72 -9.10
N TYR A 100 -10.53 12.11 -8.70
CA TYR A 100 -9.22 12.75 -8.67
C TYR A 100 -8.81 13.28 -10.05
N CYS A 101 -8.96 12.49 -11.10
CA CYS A 101 -8.61 12.89 -12.46
C CYS A 101 -9.47 14.06 -12.94
N LYS A 102 -10.79 14.01 -12.70
CA LYS A 102 -11.71 15.11 -13.02
C LYS A 102 -11.31 16.41 -12.29
N ASN A 103 -11.06 16.34 -10.98
CA ASN A 103 -10.74 17.51 -10.17
C ASN A 103 -9.38 18.14 -10.52
N ASN A 104 -8.44 17.34 -11.03
CA ASN A 104 -7.11 17.79 -11.44
C ASN A 104 -6.97 17.97 -12.96
N SER A 105 -8.10 17.99 -13.70
CA SER A 105 -8.12 18.14 -15.18
C SER A 105 -7.21 17.15 -15.91
N LEU A 106 -7.03 15.95 -15.36
CA LEU A 106 -6.31 14.88 -16.05
C LEU A 106 -7.26 14.26 -17.07
N PRO A 107 -6.92 14.21 -18.37
CA PRO A 107 -7.79 13.66 -19.41
C PRO A 107 -7.77 12.13 -19.36
N TRP A 108 -8.09 11.53 -18.22
CA TRP A 108 -7.98 10.10 -17.98
C TRP A 108 -9.37 9.49 -17.88
N HIS A 109 -9.66 8.55 -18.75
CA HIS A 109 -10.81 7.68 -18.66
C HIS A 109 -10.46 6.47 -17.81
N VAL A 110 -11.08 6.36 -16.63
CA VAL A 110 -10.96 5.18 -15.78
C VAL A 110 -12.23 4.36 -15.91
N GLU A 111 -12.12 3.04 -16.03
CA GLU A 111 -13.26 2.13 -16.17
C GLU A 111 -13.03 0.86 -15.33
N ILE A 112 -14.12 0.29 -14.82
CA ILE A 112 -14.12 -0.95 -14.03
C ILE A 112 -14.68 -2.07 -14.90
N LEU A 113 -13.96 -3.19 -14.98
CA LEU A 113 -14.39 -4.42 -15.63
C LEU A 113 -14.59 -5.49 -14.56
N THR A 114 -15.85 -5.70 -14.19
CA THR A 114 -16.22 -6.71 -13.19
C THR A 114 -16.42 -8.07 -13.83
N LEU A 115 -15.75 -9.08 -13.31
CA LEU A 115 -15.77 -10.46 -13.79
C LEU A 115 -16.58 -11.34 -12.83
N ASN A 116 -17.85 -11.60 -13.18
CA ASN A 116 -18.80 -12.40 -12.38
C ASN A 116 -18.65 -13.90 -12.68
N GLY A 117 -18.14 -14.72 -11.75
CA GLY A 117 -17.71 -16.14 -11.89
C GLY A 117 -18.53 -17.18 -12.69
N ARG A 118 -19.71 -16.88 -13.26
CA ARG A 118 -20.50 -17.83 -14.07
C ARG A 118 -20.99 -17.31 -15.44
N ASP A 119 -21.20 -16.00 -15.62
CA ASP A 119 -21.81 -15.42 -16.84
C ASP A 119 -20.87 -14.49 -17.63
N GLN A 120 -19.55 -14.73 -17.55
CA GLN A 120 -18.49 -13.81 -18.03
C GLN A 120 -18.36 -13.65 -19.55
N TRP A 121 -19.30 -14.19 -20.32
CA TRP A 121 -19.39 -14.00 -21.76
C TRP A 121 -19.92 -12.63 -22.16
N SER A 122 -20.35 -11.76 -21.25
CA SER A 122 -20.83 -10.41 -21.62
C SER A 122 -19.70 -9.39 -21.76
N VAL A 123 -18.66 -9.47 -20.93
CA VAL A 123 -17.56 -8.48 -20.94
C VAL A 123 -16.56 -8.79 -22.05
N LEU A 124 -16.16 -10.05 -22.23
CA LEU A 124 -15.13 -10.45 -23.19
C LEU A 124 -15.47 -10.07 -24.66
N PRO A 125 -16.70 -10.27 -25.17
CA PRO A 125 -17.07 -9.85 -26.52
C PRO A 125 -17.21 -8.33 -26.67
N SER A 126 -17.36 -7.58 -25.57
CA SER A 126 -17.39 -6.11 -25.60
C SER A 126 -15.99 -5.49 -25.68
N LEU A 127 -14.96 -6.23 -25.26
CA LEU A 127 -13.57 -5.75 -25.22
C LEU A 127 -13.07 -5.17 -26.56
N PRO A 128 -13.37 -5.74 -27.74
CA PRO A 128 -12.96 -5.18 -29.03
C PRO A 128 -13.59 -3.82 -29.36
N HIS A 129 -14.71 -3.48 -28.73
CA HIS A 129 -15.44 -2.22 -28.96
C HIS A 129 -15.07 -1.13 -27.95
N ARG A 130 -14.26 -1.45 -26.94
CA ARG A 130 -13.84 -0.52 -25.91
C ARG A 130 -12.66 0.34 -26.38
N PRO A 131 -12.50 1.56 -25.81
CA PRO A 131 -11.29 2.34 -26.03
C PRO A 131 -10.04 1.53 -25.69
N LYS A 132 -8.99 1.74 -26.49
CA LYS A 132 -7.70 1.08 -26.30
C LYS A 132 -7.17 1.37 -24.89
N PRO A 133 -6.86 0.34 -24.07
CA PRO A 133 -6.26 0.53 -22.75
C PRO A 133 -4.84 1.09 -22.85
N ASP A 134 -4.50 2.08 -22.04
CA ASP A 134 -3.11 2.45 -21.73
C ASP A 134 -2.57 1.65 -20.54
N ALA A 135 -3.45 1.28 -19.61
CA ALA A 135 -3.12 0.42 -18.49
C ALA A 135 -4.28 -0.50 -18.08
N CYS A 136 -3.91 -1.67 -17.57
CA CYS A 136 -4.80 -2.61 -16.92
C CYS A 136 -4.28 -2.90 -15.51
N ILE A 137 -5.13 -2.76 -14.50
CA ILE A 137 -4.85 -3.05 -13.10
C ILE A 137 -5.78 -4.18 -12.68
N MET A 138 -5.20 -5.34 -12.37
CA MET A 138 -5.96 -6.53 -12.05
C MET A 138 -6.03 -6.69 -10.54
N VAL A 139 -7.23 -6.60 -10.00
CA VAL A 139 -7.50 -6.67 -8.56
C VAL A 139 -8.22 -7.97 -8.25
N LYS A 140 -7.56 -8.83 -7.46
CA LYS A 140 -7.98 -10.20 -7.14
C LYS A 140 -8.17 -11.05 -8.41
N GLN A 141 -7.23 -11.97 -8.65
CA GLN A 141 -7.12 -12.78 -9.85
C GLN A 141 -8.39 -13.59 -10.17
N PRO A 142 -9.14 -13.25 -11.23
CA PRO A 142 -10.19 -14.11 -11.77
C PRO A 142 -9.52 -15.37 -12.33
N ARG A 143 -9.46 -16.46 -11.55
CA ARG A 143 -8.69 -17.67 -11.88
C ARG A 143 -8.96 -18.25 -13.27
N LEU A 144 -10.16 -18.05 -13.79
CA LEU A 144 -10.62 -18.65 -15.05
C LEU A 144 -10.35 -17.79 -16.31
N TYR A 145 -10.04 -16.50 -16.17
CA TYR A 145 -10.00 -15.56 -17.31
C TYR A 145 -8.77 -14.65 -17.33
N TRP A 146 -7.83 -14.94 -16.42
CA TRP A 146 -6.59 -14.19 -16.24
C TRP A 146 -5.82 -14.02 -17.55
N ASP A 147 -5.55 -15.11 -18.25
CA ASP A 147 -4.75 -15.10 -19.48
C ASP A 147 -5.45 -14.34 -20.60
N THR A 148 -6.78 -14.50 -20.75
CA THR A 148 -7.57 -13.79 -21.75
C THR A 148 -7.51 -12.27 -21.57
N VAL A 149 -7.67 -11.79 -20.33
CA VAL A 149 -7.61 -10.35 -20.03
C VAL A 149 -6.19 -9.83 -20.23
N LEU A 150 -5.17 -10.55 -19.75
CA LEU A 150 -3.78 -10.18 -19.94
C LEU A 150 -3.41 -10.08 -21.41
N ASP A 151 -3.82 -11.06 -22.22
CA ASP A 151 -3.60 -11.10 -23.66
C ASP A 151 -4.31 -9.95 -24.37
N TRP A 152 -5.54 -9.63 -23.96
CA TRP A 152 -6.24 -8.46 -24.49
C TRP A 152 -5.49 -7.17 -24.16
N CYS A 153 -5.09 -6.95 -22.90
CA CYS A 153 -4.30 -5.77 -22.52
C CYS A 153 -2.98 -5.70 -23.29
N ARG A 154 -2.31 -6.85 -23.48
CA ARG A 154 -1.05 -6.98 -24.21
C ARG A 154 -1.17 -6.64 -25.69
N THR A 155 -2.18 -7.18 -26.38
CA THR A 155 -2.41 -6.91 -27.81
C THR A 155 -2.68 -5.43 -28.08
N HIS A 156 -3.17 -4.71 -27.06
CA HIS A 156 -3.31 -3.26 -27.07
C HIS A 156 -2.08 -2.51 -26.56
N GLY A 157 -1.01 -3.19 -26.15
CA GLY A 157 0.21 -2.56 -25.64
C GLY A 157 0.01 -1.80 -24.32
N ALA A 158 -1.00 -2.17 -23.54
CA ALA A 158 -1.26 -1.59 -22.23
C ALA A 158 -0.22 -2.04 -21.21
N VAL A 159 0.09 -1.18 -20.25
CA VAL A 159 0.88 -1.56 -19.07
C VAL A 159 0.00 -2.36 -18.11
N ARG A 160 0.47 -3.54 -17.72
CA ARG A 160 -0.31 -4.53 -16.94
C ARG A 160 0.22 -4.61 -15.51
N PHE A 161 -0.62 -4.28 -14.55
CA PHE A 161 -0.33 -4.39 -13.12
C PHE A 161 -1.18 -5.45 -12.46
N VAL A 162 -0.57 -6.23 -11.58
CA VAL A 162 -1.25 -7.24 -10.77
C VAL A 162 -1.24 -6.81 -9.31
N ASP A 163 -2.43 -6.70 -8.72
CA ASP A 163 -2.57 -6.64 -7.27
C ASP A 163 -2.25 -8.01 -6.67
N VAL A 164 -1.08 -8.13 -6.04
CA VAL A 164 -0.67 -9.37 -5.36
C VAL A 164 -1.34 -9.52 -3.99
N LEU A 165 -2.16 -8.55 -3.59
CA LEU A 165 -2.72 -8.53 -2.26
C LEU A 165 -3.74 -9.65 -2.07
N ASP A 166 -3.53 -10.44 -1.01
CA ASP A 166 -4.30 -11.64 -0.70
C ASP A 166 -4.30 -12.71 -1.83
N GLN A 167 -3.26 -12.71 -2.67
CA GLN A 167 -3.00 -13.75 -3.68
C GLN A 167 -1.92 -14.69 -3.17
N ILE A 168 -2.31 -15.56 -2.24
CA ILE A 168 -1.41 -16.49 -1.54
C ILE A 168 -0.49 -17.26 -2.48
N PRO A 169 -0.99 -17.96 -3.53
CA PRO A 169 -0.12 -18.73 -4.41
C PRO A 169 0.85 -17.84 -5.20
N LEU A 170 0.43 -16.62 -5.54
CA LEU A 170 1.23 -15.65 -6.27
C LEU A 170 2.36 -15.12 -5.38
N LEU A 171 2.02 -14.72 -4.15
CA LEU A 171 2.97 -14.29 -3.13
C LEU A 171 3.99 -15.38 -2.82
N GLU A 172 3.57 -16.64 -2.68
CA GLU A 172 4.49 -17.77 -2.48
C GLU A 172 5.45 -17.94 -3.66
N ARG A 173 4.96 -17.93 -4.90
CA ARG A 173 5.84 -18.07 -6.09
C ARG A 173 6.86 -16.94 -6.18
N VAL A 174 6.39 -15.70 -5.96
CA VAL A 174 7.20 -14.49 -5.97
C VAL A 174 8.25 -14.51 -4.86
N THR A 175 7.88 -14.88 -3.64
CA THR A 175 8.80 -14.94 -2.49
C THR A 175 9.80 -16.08 -2.59
N LEU A 176 9.44 -17.19 -3.24
CA LEU A 176 10.32 -18.33 -3.50
C LEU A 176 11.23 -18.14 -4.71
N GLY A 177 11.19 -16.98 -5.39
CA GLY A 177 12.03 -16.70 -6.56
C GLY A 177 11.78 -17.67 -7.72
N ARG A 178 10.61 -18.32 -7.77
CA ARG A 178 10.27 -19.22 -8.87
C ARG A 178 10.00 -18.37 -10.10
N ASN A 179 10.61 -18.72 -11.23
CA ASN A 179 10.37 -18.02 -12.48
C ASN A 179 8.87 -17.97 -12.74
N MET A 180 8.39 -16.73 -12.74
CA MET A 180 7.03 -16.39 -13.04
C MET A 180 7.02 -16.08 -14.54
N ASP A 181 6.74 -17.07 -15.38
CA ASP A 181 6.53 -16.89 -16.83
C ASP A 181 5.21 -16.16 -17.10
N TYR A 182 4.90 -15.13 -16.32
CA TYR A 182 3.69 -14.37 -16.46
C TYR A 182 3.95 -13.09 -17.25
N ASP A 183 3.01 -12.80 -18.13
CA ASP A 183 3.10 -11.70 -19.07
C ASP A 183 2.43 -10.43 -18.52
N PHE A 184 3.00 -9.86 -17.47
CA PHE A 184 2.62 -8.54 -16.96
C PHE A 184 3.85 -7.67 -16.70
N ASP A 185 3.62 -6.36 -16.55
CA ASP A 185 4.69 -5.37 -16.48
C ASP A 185 5.04 -4.98 -15.04
N GLY A 186 4.11 -5.18 -14.10
CA GLY A 186 4.33 -4.84 -12.71
C GLY A 186 3.39 -5.44 -11.67
N TYR A 187 3.78 -5.26 -10.42
CA TYR A 187 3.04 -5.66 -9.23
C TYR A 187 2.68 -4.46 -8.37
N ILE A 188 1.47 -4.51 -7.80
CA ILE A 188 1.02 -3.66 -6.71
C ILE A 188 1.17 -4.46 -5.41
N MET A 189 2.01 -3.97 -4.51
CA MET A 189 2.41 -4.66 -3.29
C MET A 189 2.02 -3.90 -2.03
N GLN A 190 1.96 -4.63 -0.93
CA GLN A 190 1.48 -4.14 0.36
C GLN A 190 2.57 -3.73 1.35
N SER A 191 3.83 -4.00 1.02
CA SER A 191 4.99 -3.69 1.86
C SER A 191 6.22 -3.41 1.01
N LEU A 192 7.12 -2.59 1.53
CA LEU A 192 8.42 -2.29 0.96
C LEU A 192 9.36 -3.50 1.03
N ASP A 193 9.23 -4.35 2.05
CA ASP A 193 10.00 -5.59 2.18
C ASP A 193 9.67 -6.58 1.07
N LEU A 194 8.38 -6.80 0.78
CA LEU A 194 7.95 -7.64 -0.34
C LEU A 194 8.45 -7.04 -1.66
N MET A 195 8.29 -5.72 -1.83
CA MET A 195 8.82 -4.99 -2.97
C MET A 195 10.33 -5.19 -3.14
N THR A 196 11.08 -5.18 -2.05
CA THR A 196 12.54 -5.39 -2.07
C THR A 196 12.89 -6.82 -2.46
N GLN A 197 12.17 -7.82 -1.95
CA GLN A 197 12.35 -9.22 -2.34
C GLN A 197 12.08 -9.44 -3.82
N VAL A 198 10.95 -8.95 -4.34
CA VAL A 198 10.64 -9.08 -5.77
C VAL A 198 11.68 -8.40 -6.62
N ASN A 199 12.10 -7.18 -6.25
CA ASN A 199 13.12 -6.46 -7.00
C ASN A 199 14.50 -7.13 -6.99
N ALA A 200 14.77 -8.01 -6.02
CA ALA A 200 16.00 -8.80 -5.97
C ALA A 200 15.94 -9.99 -6.95
N TYR A 201 14.77 -10.62 -7.10
CA TYR A 201 14.58 -11.78 -7.99
C TYR A 201 14.21 -11.42 -9.42
N SER A 202 13.44 -10.35 -9.62
CA SER A 202 12.87 -9.94 -10.91
C SER A 202 13.08 -8.44 -11.13
N PRO A 203 14.33 -7.99 -11.33
CA PRO A 203 14.69 -6.57 -11.42
C PRO A 203 13.98 -5.81 -12.57
N GLU A 204 13.52 -6.52 -13.57
CA GLU A 204 12.82 -5.98 -14.73
C GLU A 204 11.33 -5.71 -14.50
N ILE A 205 10.74 -6.23 -13.41
CA ILE A 205 9.32 -6.03 -13.11
C ILE A 205 9.13 -4.70 -12.38
N LEU A 206 8.13 -3.91 -12.80
CA LEU A 206 7.74 -2.70 -12.09
C LEU A 206 7.10 -3.06 -10.75
N THR A 207 7.56 -2.46 -9.67
CA THR A 207 6.97 -2.71 -8.35
C THR A 207 6.52 -1.38 -7.74
N LEU A 208 5.26 -1.31 -7.35
CA LEU A 208 4.72 -0.18 -6.60
C LEU A 208 4.14 -0.67 -5.28
N THR A 209 4.31 0.12 -4.23
CA THR A 209 3.73 -0.17 -2.92
C THR A 209 2.51 0.72 -2.75
N LEU A 210 1.34 0.08 -2.60
CA LEU A 210 0.11 0.71 -2.14
C LEU A 210 -0.30 -0.03 -0.89
N TYR A 211 -0.21 0.65 0.24
CA TYR A 211 -0.79 0.12 1.46
C TYR A 211 -2.30 0.08 1.27
N ASN A 212 -2.94 -0.98 1.74
CA ASN A 212 -4.39 -1.02 1.68
C ASN A 212 -4.94 0.11 2.58
N HIS A 213 -5.91 0.85 2.07
CA HIS A 213 -6.50 1.97 2.79
C HIS A 213 -7.53 1.48 3.80
N HIS A 214 -7.82 2.30 4.81
CA HIS A 214 -9.07 2.18 5.55
C HIS A 214 -10.16 2.94 4.79
N THR A 215 -11.43 2.53 4.92
CA THR A 215 -12.58 3.20 4.28
C THR A 215 -13.45 3.93 5.31
N ASN A 216 -12.89 4.34 6.44
CA ASN A 216 -13.62 5.00 7.53
C ASN A 216 -14.64 6.04 7.06
N SER A 217 -15.83 5.98 7.64
CA SER A 217 -16.94 6.92 7.47
C SER A 217 -16.84 8.18 8.37
N GLY A 218 -15.69 8.42 9.01
CA GLY A 218 -15.42 9.64 9.80
C GLY A 218 -15.66 9.54 11.32
N PHE A 219 -16.01 8.36 11.86
CA PHE A 219 -16.05 8.17 13.31
C PHE A 219 -14.64 8.18 13.92
N VAL A 220 -14.45 8.94 14.99
CA VAL A 220 -13.24 8.93 15.83
C VAL A 220 -13.70 8.72 17.26
N SER A 221 -13.11 7.77 17.98
CA SER A 221 -13.46 7.48 19.36
C SER A 221 -13.25 8.70 20.24
N ASP A 222 -14.15 8.85 21.22
CA ASP A 222 -14.00 9.85 22.27
C ASP A 222 -12.66 9.64 22.99
N GLU A 223 -12.01 10.74 23.34
CA GLU A 223 -10.75 10.75 24.07
C GLU A 223 -10.94 10.22 25.50
N SER A 224 -12.15 10.34 26.07
CA SER A 224 -12.52 9.74 27.35
C SER A 224 -12.33 8.22 27.40
N MET A 225 -12.42 7.53 26.26
CA MET A 225 -12.19 6.09 26.13
C MET A 225 -10.75 5.66 26.39
N LEU A 226 -9.82 6.62 26.51
CA LEU A 226 -8.41 6.37 26.76
C LEU A 226 -8.05 6.48 28.25
N GLU A 227 -8.94 7.00 29.09
CA GLU A 227 -8.68 7.19 30.52
C GLU A 227 -8.49 5.84 31.21
N GLU A 228 -9.34 4.87 30.89
CA GLU A 228 -9.28 3.51 31.39
C GLU A 228 -9.44 2.49 30.25
N VAL A 229 -8.63 1.42 30.28
CA VAL A 229 -8.74 0.31 29.34
C VAL A 229 -9.46 -0.83 30.03
N ASP A 230 -10.77 -0.88 29.87
CA ASP A 230 -11.59 -1.98 30.38
C ASP A 230 -11.80 -3.07 29.32
N THR A 231 -11.70 -2.70 28.04
CA THR A 231 -11.96 -3.61 26.92
C THR A 231 -10.85 -3.58 25.87
N VAL A 232 -10.28 -4.75 25.61
CA VAL A 232 -9.36 -5.01 24.49
C VAL A 232 -10.12 -5.74 23.39
N GLY A 233 -10.26 -5.12 22.22
CA GLY A 233 -10.98 -5.67 21.09
C GLY A 233 -10.07 -6.49 20.18
N LEU A 234 -10.32 -7.79 20.05
CA LEU A 234 -9.68 -8.63 19.04
C LEU A 234 -10.63 -8.82 17.87
N TYR A 235 -10.27 -8.28 16.71
CA TYR A 235 -11.09 -8.38 15.50
C TYR A 235 -10.61 -9.46 14.54
N SER A 236 -11.55 -10.25 14.05
CA SER A 236 -11.35 -11.10 12.88
C SER A 236 -12.59 -11.15 11.96
N PRO A 237 -12.45 -10.88 10.65
CA PRO A 237 -13.48 -11.14 9.66
C PRO A 237 -13.61 -12.66 9.46
N GLY A 238 -14.85 -13.16 9.49
CA GLY A 238 -15.22 -14.53 9.14
C GLY A 238 -14.46 -15.63 9.88
N LEU A 239 -14.79 -15.91 11.14
CA LEU A 239 -14.27 -17.02 11.98
C LEU A 239 -12.75 -17.27 12.03
N HIS A 240 -11.93 -16.45 11.37
CA HIS A 240 -10.48 -16.61 11.30
C HIS A 240 -9.81 -16.09 12.58
N PHE A 241 -10.38 -16.41 13.74
CA PHE A 241 -9.71 -16.18 15.01
C PHE A 241 -8.53 -17.14 15.15
N PRO A 242 -7.56 -16.79 16.02
CA PRO A 242 -6.57 -17.76 16.46
C PRO A 242 -7.25 -19.03 17.01
N PRO A 243 -6.58 -20.20 17.00
CA PRO A 243 -7.11 -21.40 17.61
C PRO A 243 -7.52 -21.16 19.07
N GLU A 244 -8.50 -21.91 19.57
CA GLU A 244 -9.03 -21.73 20.94
C GLU A 244 -7.91 -21.72 22.01
N SER A 245 -6.88 -22.55 21.85
CA SER A 245 -5.72 -22.60 22.74
C SER A 245 -4.89 -21.31 22.73
N ILE A 246 -4.86 -20.58 21.61
CA ILE A 246 -4.24 -19.26 21.52
C ILE A 246 -5.20 -18.22 22.10
N LEU A 247 -6.49 -18.25 21.77
CA LEU A 247 -7.49 -17.34 22.32
C LEU A 247 -7.51 -17.36 23.86
N LYS A 248 -7.45 -18.54 24.49
CA LYS A 248 -7.35 -18.66 25.95
C LYS A 248 -6.10 -17.99 26.52
N ARG A 249 -4.97 -18.12 25.83
CA ARG A 249 -3.71 -17.46 26.22
C ARG A 249 -3.75 -15.95 26.04
N LEU A 250 -4.37 -15.46 24.95
CA LEU A 250 -4.61 -14.04 24.74
C LEU A 250 -5.55 -13.47 25.81
N ALA A 251 -6.66 -14.17 26.10
CA ALA A 251 -7.60 -13.79 27.14
C ALA A 251 -6.91 -13.72 28.52
N ALA A 252 -6.09 -14.72 28.87
CA ALA A 252 -5.31 -14.70 30.10
C ALA A 252 -4.34 -13.50 30.18
N ALA A 253 -3.65 -13.19 29.08
CA ALA A 253 -2.76 -12.03 29.01
C ALA A 253 -3.53 -10.70 29.20
N VAL A 254 -4.69 -10.55 28.55
CA VAL A 254 -5.57 -9.38 28.71
C VAL A 254 -6.08 -9.27 30.14
N CYS A 255 -6.53 -10.38 30.72
CA CYS A 255 -7.07 -10.42 32.07
C CYS A 255 -6.06 -10.16 33.17
N SER A 256 -4.79 -10.49 32.98
CA SER A 256 -3.74 -10.09 33.93
C SER A 256 -3.52 -8.57 33.99
N SER A 257 -4.09 -7.82 33.04
CA SER A 257 -4.10 -6.36 33.03
C SER A 257 -5.45 -5.77 33.50
N GLU A 258 -6.29 -6.57 34.16
CA GLU A 258 -7.65 -6.19 34.63
C GLU A 258 -8.64 -5.79 33.51
N ALA A 259 -8.29 -6.03 32.25
CA ALA A 259 -9.14 -5.75 31.10
C ALA A 259 -9.88 -7.01 30.62
N LYS A 260 -10.95 -6.81 29.86
CA LYS A 260 -11.74 -7.87 29.22
C LYS A 260 -11.33 -8.03 27.77
N LEU A 261 -11.18 -9.27 27.30
CA LEU A 261 -11.01 -9.54 25.88
C LEU A 261 -12.39 -9.61 25.22
N PHE A 262 -12.65 -8.69 24.30
CA PHE A 262 -13.88 -8.62 23.53
C PHE A 262 -13.61 -9.10 22.10
N LEU A 263 -14.28 -10.17 21.68
CA LEU A 263 -14.17 -10.66 20.32
C LEU A 263 -15.11 -9.88 19.41
N VAL A 264 -14.52 -9.24 18.43
CA VAL A 264 -15.20 -8.37 17.48
C VAL A 264 -15.45 -9.16 16.21
N PHE A 265 -16.70 -9.55 15.99
CA PHE A 265 -17.15 -10.26 14.79
C PHE A 265 -17.60 -9.26 13.71
N GLY A 266 -17.39 -9.61 12.45
CA GLY A 266 -17.86 -8.80 11.31
C GLY A 266 -19.38 -8.90 11.01
N HIS A 267 -20.18 -9.53 11.88
CA HIS A 267 -21.58 -9.90 11.61
C HIS A 267 -22.56 -9.36 12.65
N GLN A 268 -23.64 -8.69 12.24
CA GLN A 268 -24.72 -8.22 13.15
C GLN A 268 -25.49 -9.36 13.83
N ASN A 269 -25.60 -10.53 13.18
CA ASN A 269 -26.37 -11.66 13.73
C ASN A 269 -25.53 -12.61 14.59
N ASP A 270 -24.21 -12.41 14.64
CA ASP A 270 -23.34 -13.21 15.50
C ASP A 270 -23.29 -12.57 16.88
N THR A 271 -23.71 -13.34 17.88
CA THR A 271 -23.59 -12.99 19.27
C THR A 271 -22.14 -12.59 19.59
N HIS A 272 -21.94 -11.36 20.10
CA HIS A 272 -20.65 -10.97 20.66
C HIS A 272 -20.21 -11.99 21.72
N ALA A 273 -18.95 -12.39 21.66
CA ALA A 273 -18.32 -13.23 22.67
C ALA A 273 -17.34 -12.35 23.45
N SER A 274 -17.49 -12.34 24.78
CA SER A 274 -16.54 -11.69 25.66
C SER A 274 -15.93 -12.75 26.58
N PHE A 275 -14.63 -12.63 26.82
CA PHE A 275 -13.95 -13.38 27.86
C PHE A 275 -13.80 -12.45 29.07
N THR A 276 -14.47 -12.82 30.17
CA THR A 276 -14.30 -12.12 31.45
C THR A 276 -13.35 -12.91 32.34
N CYS A 277 -12.58 -12.21 33.16
CA CYS A 277 -11.44 -12.79 33.87
C CYS A 277 -11.81 -13.82 34.94
N ASN A 278 -13.06 -13.79 35.41
CA ASN A 278 -13.56 -14.68 36.46
C ASN A 278 -14.62 -15.68 35.96
N GLN A 279 -15.06 -15.58 34.70
CA GLN A 279 -16.00 -16.53 34.11
C GLN A 279 -15.62 -16.77 32.65
N THR A 280 -15.22 -18.01 32.35
CA THR A 280 -15.24 -18.49 30.97
C THR A 280 -16.70 -18.72 30.61
N THR A 281 -17.46 -17.66 30.36
CA THR A 281 -18.80 -17.80 29.80
C THR A 281 -18.62 -18.26 28.37
N GLN A 282 -18.39 -19.57 28.19
CA GLN A 282 -18.37 -20.25 26.90
C GLN A 282 -19.79 -20.18 26.33
N ARG A 283 -20.14 -19.06 25.71
CA ARG A 283 -21.19 -19.09 24.71
C ARG A 283 -20.60 -19.84 23.53
N ARG A 284 -20.95 -21.13 23.41
CA ARG A 284 -20.54 -21.99 22.29
C ARG A 284 -20.91 -21.25 21.00
N LEU A 285 -19.90 -20.77 20.28
CA LEU A 285 -20.07 -20.21 18.94
C LEU A 285 -20.47 -21.38 18.03
N GLN A 286 -21.76 -21.69 17.96
CA GLN A 286 -22.30 -22.55 16.90
C GLN A 286 -22.45 -21.69 15.67
N VAL A 287 -21.44 -21.74 14.80
CA VAL A 287 -21.48 -21.03 13.52
C VAL A 287 -21.93 -22.03 12.48
N ASN A 288 -23.24 -22.15 12.33
CA ASN A 288 -23.82 -22.92 11.23
C ASN A 288 -24.05 -21.96 10.06
N ASN A 289 -23.50 -22.32 8.91
CA ASN A 289 -23.73 -21.80 7.54
C ASN A 289 -22.59 -20.97 6.93
N THR A 290 -22.10 -21.46 5.78
CA THR A 290 -21.29 -20.74 4.82
C THR A 290 -22.07 -19.50 4.33
N PRO A 291 -21.53 -18.27 4.40
CA PRO A 291 -22.25 -17.08 3.97
C PRO A 291 -22.56 -17.10 2.47
N SER A 292 -23.72 -16.59 2.07
CA SER A 292 -23.97 -16.21 0.67
C SER A 292 -23.13 -14.99 0.28
N LEU A 293 -22.97 -14.74 -1.02
CA LEU A 293 -22.15 -13.63 -1.52
C LEU A 293 -22.67 -12.26 -1.07
N ASP A 294 -23.98 -12.05 -1.11
CA ASP A 294 -24.61 -10.81 -0.64
C ASP A 294 -24.37 -10.58 0.86
N LYS A 295 -24.30 -11.67 1.63
CA LYS A 295 -23.98 -11.65 3.05
C LYS A 295 -22.53 -11.23 3.29
N TYR A 296 -21.58 -11.73 2.47
CA TYR A 296 -20.18 -11.32 2.53
C TYR A 296 -19.95 -9.83 2.17
N LEU A 297 -20.72 -9.31 1.21
CA LEU A 297 -20.66 -7.89 0.85
C LEU A 297 -21.21 -7.01 1.98
N ALA A 298 -22.34 -7.40 2.57
CA ALA A 298 -22.88 -6.74 3.76
C ALA A 298 -21.88 -6.77 4.94
N GLU A 299 -21.16 -7.88 5.15
CA GLU A 299 -20.12 -8.01 6.19
C GLU A 299 -18.97 -7.01 6.00
N GLN A 300 -18.52 -6.79 4.76
CA GLN A 300 -17.41 -5.89 4.47
C GLN A 300 -17.83 -4.42 4.63
N VAL A 301 -19.04 -4.06 4.21
CA VAL A 301 -19.59 -2.73 4.47
C VAL A 301 -19.76 -2.52 5.98
N GLN A 302 -20.29 -3.52 6.70
CA GLN A 302 -20.46 -3.45 8.15
C GLN A 302 -19.13 -3.33 8.90
N TYR A 303 -18.07 -4.01 8.46
CA TYR A 303 -16.72 -3.83 9.00
C TYR A 303 -16.32 -2.35 9.05
N HIS A 304 -16.67 -1.62 8.00
CA HIS A 304 -16.32 -0.22 7.84
C HIS A 304 -17.30 0.78 8.48
N ASP A 305 -18.51 0.32 8.82
CA ASP A 305 -19.56 1.13 9.46
C ASP A 305 -19.74 0.83 10.97
N SER A 306 -18.74 0.19 11.59
CA SER A 306 -18.83 -0.39 12.94
C SER A 306 -18.74 0.61 14.11
N SER A 307 -19.30 1.81 13.96
CA SER A 307 -19.29 2.88 14.97
C SER A 307 -19.73 2.42 16.37
N ASN A 308 -20.84 1.68 16.47
CA ASN A 308 -21.37 1.14 17.74
C ASN A 308 -20.48 0.05 18.39
N LEU A 309 -19.67 -0.61 17.59
CA LEU A 309 -18.79 -1.69 18.05
C LEU A 309 -17.49 -1.11 18.60
N LEU A 310 -16.97 -0.11 17.88
CA LEU A 310 -15.74 0.58 18.23
C LEU A 310 -15.91 1.47 19.46
N SER A 311 -17.13 1.96 19.73
CA SER A 311 -17.44 2.66 20.98
C SER A 311 -17.37 1.79 22.23
N SER A 312 -17.24 0.46 22.09
CA SER A 312 -17.10 -0.48 23.22
C SER A 312 -15.67 -0.97 23.45
N VAL A 313 -14.71 -0.57 22.62
CA VAL A 313 -13.32 -1.01 22.66
C VAL A 313 -12.41 0.16 23.02
N ASN A 314 -11.55 -0.01 24.03
CA ASN A 314 -10.58 1.01 24.45
C ASN A 314 -9.21 0.78 23.79
N LEU A 315 -8.87 -0.47 23.47
CA LEU A 315 -7.60 -0.88 22.88
C LEU A 315 -7.82 -1.92 21.78
N GLY A 316 -7.29 -1.67 20.58
CA GLY A 316 -7.30 -2.66 19.49
C GLY A 316 -6.21 -3.72 19.68
N LEU A 317 -6.55 -4.97 19.42
CA LEU A 317 -5.61 -6.10 19.34
C LEU A 317 -5.68 -6.75 17.97
N LEU A 318 -4.53 -6.91 17.32
CA LEU A 318 -4.40 -7.61 16.05
C LEU A 318 -3.51 -8.84 16.22
N TRP A 319 -4.08 -10.03 16.04
CA TRP A 319 -3.37 -11.31 16.16
C TRP A 319 -3.61 -12.21 14.95
N PRO A 320 -2.63 -13.04 14.53
CA PRO A 320 -2.80 -13.96 13.42
C PRO A 320 -3.76 -15.11 13.70
N PRO A 321 -4.57 -15.52 12.71
CA PRO A 321 -5.26 -16.82 12.75
C PRO A 321 -4.28 -17.99 12.78
N ASP A 322 -3.18 -17.88 12.06
CA ASP A 322 -2.15 -18.90 11.92
C ASP A 322 -0.78 -18.26 11.64
N TYR A 323 0.29 -19.04 11.72
CA TYR A 323 1.65 -18.56 11.51
C TYR A 323 2.19 -18.89 10.11
N SER A 324 1.30 -19.10 9.13
CA SER A 324 1.72 -19.34 7.76
C SER A 324 2.41 -18.10 7.17
N VAL A 325 3.35 -18.32 6.25
CA VAL A 325 4.06 -17.22 5.54
C VAL A 325 3.09 -16.24 4.90
N THR A 326 1.95 -16.75 4.44
CA THR A 326 0.92 -15.98 3.74
C THR A 326 0.14 -15.10 4.70
N THR A 327 -0.22 -15.61 5.88
CA THR A 327 -0.78 -14.79 6.95
C THR A 327 0.19 -13.69 7.40
N LEU A 328 1.49 -13.96 7.40
CA LEU A 328 2.50 -12.97 7.78
C LEU A 328 2.67 -11.81 6.78
N GLN A 329 2.09 -11.96 5.58
CA GLN A 329 2.04 -10.96 4.52
C GLN A 329 0.63 -10.35 4.44
N ARG A 330 -0.02 -10.05 5.57
CA ARG A 330 -1.32 -9.36 5.57
C ARG A 330 -1.16 -7.84 5.40
N PRO A 331 -2.11 -7.17 4.72
CA PRO A 331 -2.05 -5.73 4.54
C PRO A 331 -2.38 -5.01 5.84
N PRO A 332 -1.88 -3.77 6.02
CA PRO A 332 -2.10 -2.99 7.24
C PRO A 332 -3.53 -2.46 7.40
N THR A 333 -4.49 -2.91 6.59
CA THR A 333 -5.89 -2.45 6.59
C THR A 333 -6.51 -2.42 7.98
N ARG A 334 -6.31 -3.49 8.77
CA ARG A 334 -6.91 -3.58 10.10
C ARG A 334 -6.20 -2.67 11.09
N LEU A 335 -4.87 -2.57 11.00
CA LEU A 335 -4.09 -1.63 11.81
C LEU A 335 -4.56 -0.20 11.56
N LEU A 336 -4.65 0.17 10.29
CA LEU A 336 -5.09 1.48 9.84
C LEU A 336 -6.55 1.76 10.20
N HIS A 337 -7.43 0.76 10.16
CA HIS A 337 -8.83 0.90 10.58
C HIS A 337 -8.98 1.17 12.08
N TRP A 338 -8.23 0.49 12.95
CA TRP A 338 -8.25 0.81 14.38
C TRP A 338 -7.67 2.21 14.64
N MET A 339 -6.54 2.51 14.00
CA MET A 339 -5.87 3.80 14.10
C MET A 339 -6.73 4.97 13.61
N SER A 340 -7.50 4.79 12.52
CA SER A 340 -8.38 5.83 11.96
C SER A 340 -9.55 6.17 12.88
N HIS A 341 -9.84 5.30 13.85
CA HIS A 341 -10.82 5.54 14.90
C HIS A 341 -10.20 6.08 16.19
N GLY A 342 -8.91 6.40 16.21
CA GLY A 342 -8.25 6.90 17.40
C GLY A 342 -8.02 5.86 18.49
N LEU A 343 -8.10 4.57 18.17
CA LEU A 343 -7.85 3.50 19.12
C LEU A 343 -6.36 3.14 19.10
N PRO A 344 -5.67 3.14 20.26
CA PRO A 344 -4.33 2.57 20.35
C PRO A 344 -4.36 1.08 20.00
N VAL A 345 -3.32 0.58 19.36
CA VAL A 345 -3.30 -0.78 18.80
C VAL A 345 -2.06 -1.54 19.25
N ALA A 346 -2.27 -2.68 19.91
CA ALA A 346 -1.25 -3.71 20.07
C ALA A 346 -1.36 -4.70 18.91
N PHE A 347 -0.25 -5.05 18.26
CA PHE A 347 -0.32 -5.88 17.05
C PHE A 347 0.76 -6.96 16.96
N PHE A 348 0.41 -8.06 16.29
CA PHE A 348 1.40 -9.04 15.87
C PHE A 348 2.31 -8.46 14.78
N PRO A 349 3.63 -8.71 14.80
CA PRO A 349 4.62 -8.04 13.95
C PRO A 349 4.58 -8.51 12.48
N TYR A 350 3.47 -8.26 11.78
CA TYR A 350 3.40 -8.37 10.32
C TYR A 350 4.34 -7.38 9.65
N LYS A 351 4.93 -7.76 8.52
CA LYS A 351 5.90 -6.91 7.80
C LYS A 351 5.33 -5.54 7.46
N ALA A 352 4.14 -5.50 6.85
CA ALA A 352 3.48 -4.24 6.50
C ALA A 352 3.08 -3.40 7.73
N TYR A 353 2.79 -4.04 8.87
CA TYR A 353 2.42 -3.33 10.10
C TYR A 353 3.64 -2.67 10.72
N LEU A 354 4.76 -3.40 10.77
CA LEU A 354 6.04 -2.87 11.25
C LEU A 354 6.50 -1.69 10.41
N GLU A 355 6.36 -1.75 9.08
CA GLU A 355 6.70 -0.66 8.18
C GLU A 355 5.83 0.58 8.45
N VAL A 356 4.50 0.44 8.40
CA VAL A 356 3.57 1.54 8.63
C VAL A 356 3.78 2.17 10.01
N ALA A 357 3.93 1.35 11.06
CA ALA A 357 4.12 1.84 12.41
C ALA A 357 5.47 2.56 12.58
N ARG A 358 6.55 2.01 12.02
CA ARG A 358 7.90 2.61 12.12
C ARG A 358 8.01 3.91 11.34
N ASP A 359 7.55 3.92 10.09
CA ASP A 359 7.58 5.11 9.22
C ASP A 359 6.71 6.23 9.79
N GLY A 360 5.64 5.86 10.51
CA GLY A 360 4.72 6.76 11.17
C GLY A 360 5.11 7.23 12.57
N GLY A 361 6.22 6.75 13.14
CA GLY A 361 6.63 7.13 14.49
C GLY A 361 5.78 6.54 15.62
N TYR A 362 5.16 5.37 15.42
CA TYR A 362 4.24 4.72 16.37
C TYR A 362 5.00 3.91 17.45
N PHE A 363 5.68 4.62 18.35
CA PHE A 363 6.58 4.02 19.34
C PHE A 363 6.07 4.10 20.79
N LEU A 364 6.48 3.12 21.59
CA LEU A 364 6.47 3.14 23.06
C LEU A 364 7.59 4.07 23.58
N ASP A 365 7.58 4.34 24.89
CA ASP A 365 8.55 5.24 25.54
C ASP A 365 10.00 4.73 25.46
N ASP A 366 10.17 3.41 25.38
CA ASP A 366 11.46 2.75 25.20
C ASP A 366 11.93 2.71 23.72
N GLY A 367 11.22 3.38 22.81
CA GLY A 367 11.52 3.40 21.37
C GLY A 367 11.14 2.12 20.63
N THR A 368 10.55 1.12 21.30
CA THR A 368 10.05 -0.10 20.66
C THR A 368 8.65 0.12 20.07
N LEU A 369 8.23 -0.75 19.16
CA LEU A 369 6.87 -0.74 18.62
C LEU A 369 5.92 -1.45 19.59
N PRO A 370 4.62 -1.09 19.66
CA PRO A 370 3.60 -1.81 20.42
C PRO A 370 3.22 -3.13 19.72
N SER A 371 4.22 -3.97 19.50
CA SER A 371 4.10 -5.26 18.83
C SER A 371 4.50 -6.41 19.73
N ALA A 372 3.82 -7.55 19.59
CA ALA A 372 4.12 -8.77 20.34
C ALA A 372 4.06 -10.01 19.44
N SER A 373 5.09 -10.85 19.50
CA SER A 373 5.21 -12.09 18.72
C SER A 373 4.79 -13.34 19.50
N SER A 374 4.60 -13.20 20.82
CA SER A 374 4.14 -14.27 21.71
C SER A 374 3.11 -13.76 22.72
N PRO A 375 2.25 -14.64 23.29
CA PRO A 375 1.33 -14.24 24.37
C PRO A 375 2.03 -13.63 25.58
N GLN A 376 3.26 -14.07 25.90
CA GLN A 376 4.05 -13.52 27.02
C GLN A 376 4.52 -12.10 26.73
N GLU A 377 4.98 -11.82 25.51
CA GLU A 377 5.30 -10.45 25.09
C GLU A 377 4.06 -9.58 25.09
N LEU A 378 2.92 -10.12 24.63
CA LEU A 378 1.65 -9.41 24.63
C LEU A 378 1.23 -9.06 26.05
N GLN A 379 1.36 -9.98 27.01
CA GLN A 379 1.05 -9.73 28.41
C GLN A 379 1.83 -8.52 28.96
N ARG A 380 3.15 -8.49 28.74
CA ARG A 380 4.01 -7.36 29.18
C ARG A 380 3.60 -6.05 28.50
N LEU A 381 3.27 -6.11 27.21
CA LEU A 381 2.79 -4.96 26.46
C LEU A 381 1.45 -4.44 27.00
N LEU A 382 0.51 -5.33 27.28
CA LEU A 382 -0.80 -4.98 27.83
C LEU A 382 -0.72 -4.45 29.26
N HIS A 383 0.18 -4.95 30.11
CA HIS A 383 0.42 -4.35 31.42
C HIS A 383 0.81 -2.86 31.30
N LYS A 384 1.64 -2.50 30.31
CA LYS A 384 2.00 -1.10 30.03
C LYS A 384 0.81 -0.32 29.49
N LEU A 385 0.13 -0.86 28.46
CA LEU A 385 -0.94 -0.15 27.76
C LEU A 385 -2.23 -0.01 28.56
N CYS A 386 -2.54 -0.95 29.45
CA CYS A 386 -3.74 -0.95 30.29
C CYS A 386 -3.51 -0.32 31.68
N ALA A 387 -2.27 0.08 32.00
CA ALA A 387 -1.97 0.72 33.28
C ALA A 387 -2.88 1.93 33.50
N LYS A 388 -3.53 1.99 34.67
CA LYS A 388 -4.39 3.12 35.11
C LYS A 388 -3.57 4.29 35.71
N THR A 389 -2.25 4.28 35.52
CA THR A 389 -1.36 5.37 35.93
C THR A 389 -1.40 6.52 34.93
N GLU A 390 -0.85 7.68 35.30
CA GLU A 390 -0.77 8.82 34.38
C GLU A 390 0.15 8.52 33.19
N GLU A 391 1.23 7.76 33.41
CA GLU A 391 2.13 7.31 32.34
C GLU A 391 1.39 6.42 31.33
N GLY A 392 0.56 5.48 31.82
CA GLY A 392 -0.28 4.63 30.97
C GLY A 392 -1.27 5.44 30.12
N ARG A 393 -1.94 6.42 30.73
CA ARG A 393 -2.84 7.35 30.03
C ARG A 393 -2.09 8.18 28.98
N HIS A 394 -0.95 8.76 29.35
CA HIS A 394 -0.13 9.56 28.45
C HIS A 394 0.34 8.75 27.25
N LEU A 395 0.81 7.52 27.48
CA LEU A 395 1.21 6.58 26.43
C LEU A 395 0.07 6.31 25.45
N ARG A 396 -1.14 6.02 25.95
CA ARG A 396 -2.33 5.78 25.11
C ARG A 396 -2.73 7.01 24.29
N ARG A 397 -2.76 8.20 24.90
CA ARG A 397 -3.06 9.46 24.18
C ARG A 397 -2.05 9.72 23.07
N ARG A 398 -0.75 9.50 23.32
CA ARG A 398 0.30 9.63 22.30
C ARG A 398 0.10 8.62 21.17
N LEU A 399 -0.13 7.35 21.49
CA LEU A 399 -0.40 6.32 20.49
C LEU A 399 -1.66 6.65 19.70
N ARG A 400 -2.76 7.11 20.31
CA ARG A 400 -3.94 7.58 19.57
C ARG A 400 -3.59 8.68 18.57
N SER A 401 -2.93 9.74 19.03
CA SER A 401 -2.56 10.88 18.19
C SER A 401 -1.73 10.44 16.98
N LYS A 402 -0.72 9.59 17.21
CA LYS A 402 0.10 9.03 16.12
C LYS A 402 -0.66 8.07 15.23
N GLY A 403 -1.56 7.27 15.78
CA GLY A 403 -2.44 6.39 15.00
C GLY A 403 -3.29 7.18 14.01
N LEU A 404 -3.96 8.25 14.49
CA LEU A 404 -4.78 9.12 13.65
C LEU A 404 -3.95 9.79 12.54
N GLU A 405 -2.76 10.29 12.88
CA GLU A 405 -1.81 10.86 11.91
C GLU A 405 -1.44 9.84 10.83
N ILE A 406 -1.06 8.63 11.25
CA ILE A 406 -0.70 7.53 10.33
C ILE A 406 -1.88 7.17 9.42
N ALA A 407 -3.07 6.98 9.99
CA ALA A 407 -4.27 6.64 9.25
C ALA A 407 -4.63 7.70 8.21
N SER A 408 -4.55 8.99 8.58
CA SER A 408 -4.81 10.13 7.67
C SER A 408 -3.87 10.16 6.46
N ASN A 409 -2.67 9.58 6.58
CA ASN A 409 -1.72 9.42 5.48
C ASN A 409 -1.97 8.18 4.61
N HIS A 410 -2.95 7.36 4.98
CA HIS A 410 -3.29 6.09 4.35
C HIS A 410 -4.79 5.97 4.01
N THR A 411 -5.46 7.10 3.76
CA THR A 411 -6.84 7.10 3.23
C THR A 411 -6.88 6.59 1.79
N LEU A 412 -8.09 6.25 1.32
CA LEU A 412 -8.37 5.85 -0.06
C LEU A 412 -7.89 6.92 -1.05
N GLU A 413 -8.17 8.19 -0.78
CA GLU A 413 -7.78 9.33 -1.60
C GLU A 413 -6.26 9.44 -1.69
N LYS A 414 -5.55 9.32 -0.57
CA LYS A 414 -4.08 9.37 -0.54
C LYS A 414 -3.43 8.21 -1.27
N GLN A 415 -3.96 6.99 -1.15
CA GLN A 415 -3.45 5.86 -1.92
C GLN A 415 -3.75 6.02 -3.42
N THR A 416 -4.91 6.55 -3.77
CA THR A 416 -5.30 6.80 -5.16
C THR A 416 -4.46 7.91 -5.80
N GLU A 417 -4.20 9.00 -5.09
CA GLU A 417 -3.28 10.07 -5.48
C GLU A 417 -1.88 9.50 -5.77
N ARG A 418 -1.35 8.66 -4.86
CA ARG A 418 -0.06 7.96 -5.07
C ARG A 418 -0.08 7.08 -6.32
N LEU A 419 -1.14 6.31 -6.54
CA LEU A 419 -1.28 5.47 -7.73
C LEU A 419 -1.30 6.31 -9.01
N VAL A 420 -2.06 7.41 -9.06
CA VAL A 420 -2.10 8.33 -10.21
C VAL A 420 -0.71 8.88 -10.50
N HIS A 421 0.03 9.33 -9.49
CA HIS A 421 1.39 9.82 -9.67
C HIS A 421 2.35 8.75 -10.20
N TYR A 422 2.25 7.51 -9.72
CA TYR A 422 3.03 6.40 -10.27
C TYR A 422 2.69 6.15 -11.74
N MET A 423 1.40 6.12 -12.08
CA MET A 423 0.96 5.91 -13.46
C MET A 423 1.42 7.02 -14.39
N GLN A 424 1.38 8.29 -13.95
CA GLN A 424 1.93 9.41 -14.71
C GLN A 424 3.41 9.21 -15.01
N HIS A 425 4.20 8.80 -14.02
CA HIS A 425 5.63 8.55 -14.19
C HIS A 425 5.90 7.41 -15.20
N ILE A 426 5.12 6.33 -15.11
CA ILE A 426 5.21 5.20 -16.03
C ILE A 426 4.86 5.64 -17.45
N PHE A 427 3.75 6.34 -17.66
CA PHE A 427 3.34 6.81 -18.98
C PHE A 427 4.34 7.79 -19.61
N ARG A 428 4.95 8.70 -18.83
CA ARG A 428 6.02 9.57 -19.33
C ARG A 428 7.21 8.77 -19.82
N SER A 429 7.58 7.72 -19.09
CA SER A 429 8.75 6.92 -19.42
C SER A 429 8.47 6.04 -20.65
N VAL A 430 7.29 5.42 -20.74
CA VAL A 430 6.85 4.70 -21.95
C VAL A 430 6.80 5.62 -23.18
N ALA A 431 6.31 6.86 -23.02
CA ALA A 431 6.29 7.84 -24.11
C ALA A 431 7.70 8.24 -24.61
N ARG A 432 8.73 8.11 -23.78
CA ARG A 432 10.14 8.31 -24.17
C ARG A 432 10.75 7.09 -24.88
N GLY A 433 9.98 6.03 -25.08
CA GLY A 433 10.45 4.77 -25.64
C GLY A 433 11.17 3.88 -24.62
N ASP A 434 11.09 4.20 -23.34
CA ASP A 434 11.54 3.27 -22.30
C ASP A 434 10.56 2.11 -22.26
N THR A 435 11.06 0.88 -22.41
CA THR A 435 10.24 -0.28 -22.08
C THR A 435 9.90 -0.23 -20.58
N PRO A 436 8.72 -0.71 -20.15
CA PRO A 436 8.39 -0.81 -18.73
C PRO A 436 9.52 -1.41 -17.88
N LYS A 437 10.23 -2.40 -18.45
CA LYS A 437 11.44 -3.00 -17.88
C LYS A 437 12.58 -1.99 -17.62
N ARG A 438 12.86 -1.08 -18.55
CA ARG A 438 13.86 -0.01 -18.36
C ARG A 438 13.43 1.01 -17.32
N VAL A 439 12.14 1.35 -17.27
CA VAL A 439 11.57 2.25 -16.26
C VAL A 439 11.78 1.69 -14.85
N GLY A 440 11.59 0.37 -14.67
CA GLY A 440 11.83 -0.31 -13.39
C GLY A 440 13.28 -0.23 -12.93
N ILE A 441 14.24 -0.37 -13.84
CA ILE A 441 15.67 -0.22 -13.54
C ILE A 441 16.00 1.21 -13.09
N MET A 442 15.53 2.22 -13.84
CA MET A 442 15.84 3.63 -13.56
C MET A 442 15.20 4.12 -12.25
N THR A 443 13.94 3.74 -11.99
CA THR A 443 13.23 4.11 -10.76
C THR A 443 13.96 3.59 -9.52
N ARG A 444 14.53 2.38 -9.59
CA ARG A 444 15.30 1.79 -8.49
C ARG A 444 16.62 2.50 -8.24
N PHE A 445 17.32 2.91 -9.30
CA PHE A 445 18.54 3.70 -9.18
C PHE A 445 18.27 5.00 -8.40
N LEU A 446 17.20 5.71 -8.77
CA LEU A 446 16.79 6.95 -8.08
C LEU A 446 16.41 6.70 -6.62
N ARG A 447 15.64 5.64 -6.33
CA ARG A 447 15.26 5.31 -4.94
C ARG A 447 16.46 4.95 -4.07
N ARG A 448 17.41 4.15 -4.58
CA ARG A 448 18.65 3.80 -3.86
C ARG A 448 19.51 5.03 -3.59
N LEU A 449 19.61 5.93 -4.57
CA LEU A 449 20.32 7.19 -4.41
C LEU A 449 19.69 8.05 -3.31
N ILE A 450 18.37 8.24 -3.34
CA ILE A 450 17.65 9.02 -2.32
C ILE A 450 17.78 8.39 -0.93
N ALA A 451 17.64 7.06 -0.83
CA ALA A 451 17.80 6.36 0.44
C ALA A 451 19.23 6.46 1.00
N GLY A 452 20.24 6.42 0.12
CA GLY A 452 21.64 6.61 0.50
C GLY A 452 21.97 8.03 0.95
N LEU A 453 21.25 9.04 0.44
CA LEU A 453 21.40 10.44 0.86
C LEU A 453 20.69 10.77 2.20
N ARG A 454 19.74 9.93 2.64
CA ARG A 454 19.01 10.09 3.91
C ARG A 454 19.71 9.43 5.11
N ARG A 455 20.69 8.58 4.86
CA ARG A 455 21.57 7.98 5.87
C ARG A 455 22.84 8.80 5.96
#